data_AF-A0A1A7QUS6-F1
#
_entry.id   AF-A0A1A7QUS6-F1
#
_cell.length_a   1.000
_cell.length_b   1.000
_cell.length_c   1.000
_cell.angle_alpha   90.00
_cell.angle_beta   90.00
_cell.angle_gamma   90.00
#
_symmetry.space_group_name_H-M   'P 1'
#
loop_
_entity.id
_entity.type
_entity.pdbx_description
1 polymer ?
#
loop_
_entity_poly.entity_id
_entity_poly.type
_entity_poly.pdbx_seq_one_letter_code
_entity_poly.pdbx_strand_id
1 'polypeptide(L)'
;MKYTEFNIDANKIEFLNSKFGLERVLINGKKISSKFSITGIAHKFKLNSKDYILKSKYTLFGTRVINIQLSENGKLIDTKAIEINKKQHIYWMAFGICVGLLGFELGKLLLENIG
;
A
#
# COMPACT_ATOMS: atom_id res chain seq x y z
N MET A 1 -4.73 -2.75 -1.60
CA MET A 1 -4.59 -4.18 -1.24
C MET A 1 -4.52 -4.27 0.27
N LYS A 2 -4.99 -5.37 0.86
CA LYS A 2 -4.83 -5.60 2.31
C LYS A 2 -3.38 -5.98 2.57
N TYR A 3 -2.77 -5.33 3.56
CA TYR A 3 -1.37 -5.58 3.92
C TYR A 3 -1.30 -6.46 5.17
N THR A 4 -2.05 -6.12 6.22
CA THR A 4 -2.08 -6.94 7.43
C THR A 4 -3.37 -6.77 8.22
N GLU A 5 -3.56 -7.67 9.18
CA GLU A 5 -4.58 -7.62 10.21
C GLU A 5 -3.99 -7.87 11.59
N PHE A 6 -4.60 -7.28 12.61
CA PHE A 6 -4.36 -7.52 14.01
C PHE A 6 -5.69 -7.92 14.65
N ASN A 7 -5.71 -9.03 15.38
CA ASN A 7 -6.87 -9.45 16.14
C ASN A 7 -6.63 -9.07 17.59
N ILE A 8 -7.41 -8.12 18.11
CA ILE A 8 -7.33 -7.65 19.49
C ILE A 8 -8.70 -7.84 20.12
N ASP A 9 -8.73 -8.65 21.18
CA ASP A 9 -9.95 -9.11 21.82
C ASP A 9 -10.91 -9.75 20.78
N ALA A 10 -12.12 -9.21 20.63
CA ALA A 10 -13.11 -9.61 19.64
C ALA A 10 -13.10 -8.72 18.38
N ASN A 11 -12.13 -7.80 18.24
CA ASN A 11 -12.07 -6.84 17.15
C ASN A 11 -10.92 -7.14 16.20
N LYS A 12 -11.23 -7.08 14.90
CA LYS A 12 -10.28 -7.21 13.81
C LYS A 12 -9.88 -5.83 13.31
N ILE A 13 -8.62 -5.46 13.48
CA ILE A 13 -8.04 -4.23 12.95
C ILE A 13 -7.32 -4.56 11.64
N GLU A 14 -7.69 -3.90 10.56
CA GLU A 14 -7.11 -4.14 9.24
C GLU A 14 -6.39 -2.90 8.73
N PHE A 15 -5.16 -3.10 8.22
CA PHE A 15 -4.41 -2.06 7.56
C PHE A 15 -4.34 -2.34 6.05
N LEU A 16 -4.78 -1.36 5.27
CA LEU A 16 -4.73 -1.38 3.82
C LEU A 16 -3.91 -0.21 3.31
N ASN A 17 -3.18 -0.45 2.22
CA ASN A 17 -2.56 0.61 1.45
C ASN A 17 -2.90 0.44 -0.04
N SER A 18 -3.05 1.57 -0.73
CA SER A 18 -3.16 1.62 -2.19
C SER A 18 -1.77 1.72 -2.82
N LYS A 19 -1.67 1.43 -4.12
CA LYS A 19 -0.41 1.63 -4.87
C LYS A 19 -0.01 3.11 -4.93
N PHE A 20 -0.95 4.01 -4.68
CA PHE A 20 -0.75 5.45 -4.67
C PHE A 20 -0.40 5.98 -3.28
N GLY A 21 -0.23 5.14 -2.25
CA GLY A 21 0.11 5.61 -0.89
C GLY A 21 -1.11 6.04 -0.06
N LEU A 22 -2.32 5.60 -0.42
CA LEU A 22 -3.50 5.84 0.41
C LEU A 22 -3.64 4.73 1.46
N GLU A 23 -3.32 5.06 2.70
CA GLU A 23 -3.41 4.19 3.86
C GLU A 23 -4.78 4.28 4.53
N ARG A 24 -5.33 3.12 4.89
CA ARG A 24 -6.64 3.00 5.54
C ARG A 24 -6.57 2.02 6.69
N VAL A 25 -7.21 2.39 7.80
CA VAL A 25 -7.41 1.51 8.95
C VAL A 25 -8.89 1.21 9.08
N LEU A 26 -9.23 -0.07 9.18
CA LEU A 26 -10.58 -0.56 9.38
C LEU A 26 -10.65 -1.33 10.71
N ILE A 27 -11.78 -1.25 11.40
CA ILE A 27 -12.11 -2.09 12.55
C ILE A 27 -13.37 -2.87 12.18
N ASN A 28 -13.29 -4.20 12.19
CA ASN A 28 -14.37 -5.10 11.78
C ASN A 28 -14.95 -4.70 10.40
N GLY A 29 -14.10 -4.38 9.44
CA GLY A 29 -14.50 -3.91 8.11
C GLY A 29 -14.95 -2.45 8.01
N LYS A 30 -15.16 -1.74 9.12
CA LYS A 30 -15.56 -0.32 9.11
C LYS A 30 -14.33 0.60 9.10
N LYS A 31 -14.24 1.48 8.10
CA LYS A 31 -13.15 2.45 7.98
C LYS A 31 -13.18 3.47 9.13
N ILE A 32 -12.11 3.52 9.91
CA ILE A 32 -11.93 4.47 11.02
C ILE A 32 -10.89 5.56 10.70
N SER A 33 -9.99 5.29 9.76
CA SER A 33 -8.96 6.25 9.38
C SER A 33 -8.57 6.08 7.91
N SER A 34 -8.28 7.19 7.25
CA SER A 34 -7.81 7.23 5.87
C SER A 34 -6.85 8.39 5.73
N LYS A 35 -5.60 8.13 5.35
CA LYS A 35 -4.58 9.16 5.17
C LYS A 35 -3.68 8.80 4.01
N PHE A 36 -3.16 9.83 3.34
CA PHE A 36 -2.15 9.65 2.32
C PHE A 36 -0.75 9.66 2.96
N SER A 37 0.11 8.73 2.57
CA SER A 37 1.51 8.73 2.97
C SER A 37 2.40 8.00 1.96
N ILE A 38 3.63 8.51 1.83
CA ILE A 38 4.68 7.94 0.98
C ILE A 38 5.74 7.21 1.82
N THR A 39 6.05 7.75 3.00
CA THR A 39 7.09 7.22 3.92
C THR A 39 6.50 6.50 5.14
N GLY A 40 5.18 6.57 5.31
CA GLY A 40 4.44 6.04 6.45
C GLY A 40 3.81 7.13 7.31
N ILE A 41 2.78 6.80 8.07
CA ILE A 41 2.03 7.76 8.89
C ILE A 41 1.44 7.06 10.13
N ALA A 42 1.15 7.87 11.15
CA ALA A 42 0.46 7.41 12.35
C ALA A 42 -1.06 7.59 12.23
N HIS A 43 -1.78 6.50 12.46
CA HIS A 43 -3.23 6.47 12.63
C HIS A 43 -3.54 6.30 14.12
N LYS A 44 -4.12 7.34 14.72
CA LYS A 44 -4.59 7.31 16.11
C LYS A 44 -6.08 7.03 16.13
N PHE A 45 -6.54 6.12 16.98
CA PHE A 45 -7.94 5.78 17.11
C PHE A 45 -8.22 5.20 18.50
N LYS A 46 -9.49 5.23 18.92
CA LYS A 46 -9.94 4.65 20.18
C LYS A 46 -10.71 3.36 19.92
N LEU A 47 -10.48 2.35 20.76
CA LEU A 47 -11.23 1.10 20.76
C LEU A 47 -11.38 0.63 22.21
N ASN A 48 -12.60 0.28 22.63
CA ASN A 48 -12.90 -0.16 23.99
C ASN A 48 -12.33 0.77 25.10
N SER A 49 -12.46 2.08 24.93
CA SER A 49 -11.92 3.12 25.83
C SER A 49 -10.39 3.18 25.97
N LYS A 50 -9.65 2.46 25.13
CA LYS A 50 -8.19 2.50 25.04
C LYS A 50 -7.74 3.28 23.82
N ASP A 51 -6.59 3.93 23.92
CA ASP A 51 -5.96 4.66 22.82
C ASP A 51 -5.02 3.75 22.03
N TYR A 52 -5.30 3.60 20.74
CA TYR A 52 -4.45 2.85 19.82
C TYR A 52 -3.75 3.76 18.84
N ILE A 53 -2.50 3.41 18.54
CA ILE A 53 -1.71 4.05 17.50
C ILE A 53 -1.15 2.99 16.58
N LEU A 54 -1.58 3.01 15.33
CA LEU A 54 -1.01 2.20 14.25
C LEU A 54 -0.07 3.08 13.43
N LYS A 55 1.23 2.78 13.48
CA LYS A 55 2.27 3.48 12.71
C LYS A 55 2.74 2.60 11.57
N SER A 56 2.73 3.14 10.37
CA SER A 56 3.40 2.55 9.22
C SER A 56 4.75 3.25 9.01
N LYS A 57 5.76 2.49 8.56
CA LYS A 57 7.06 3.01 8.14
C LYS A 57 7.54 2.23 6.92
N TYR A 58 7.81 2.95 5.84
CA TYR A 58 8.25 2.36 4.57
C TYR A 58 9.75 2.53 4.44
N THR A 59 10.44 1.42 4.17
CA THR A 59 11.84 1.48 3.81
C THR A 59 11.93 1.70 2.30
N LEU A 60 12.37 2.89 1.89
CA LEU A 60 12.53 3.27 0.48
C LEU A 60 13.80 2.69 -0.15
N PHE A 61 14.85 2.49 0.65
CA PHE A 61 16.15 2.00 0.20
C PHE A 61 16.31 0.50 0.50
N GLY A 62 16.55 -0.31 -0.54
CA GLY A 62 16.72 -1.76 -0.45
C GLY A 62 15.44 -2.56 -0.70
N THR A 63 15.17 -3.59 0.10
CA THR A 63 13.92 -4.35 0.04
C THR A 63 12.78 -3.45 0.54
N ARG A 64 11.77 -3.19 -0.31
CA ARG A 64 10.60 -2.41 0.07
C ARG A 64 9.80 -3.19 1.13
N VAL A 65 10.11 -2.95 2.39
CA VAL A 65 9.41 -3.51 3.54
C VAL A 65 8.57 -2.42 4.17
N ILE A 66 7.33 -2.77 4.54
CA ILE A 66 6.49 -1.94 5.38
C ILE A 66 6.55 -2.51 6.78
N ASN A 67 7.05 -1.72 7.71
CA ASN A 67 6.95 -2.02 9.14
C ASN A 67 5.70 -1.36 9.68
N ILE A 68 4.80 -2.17 10.23
CA ILE A 68 3.56 -1.73 10.84
C ILE A 68 3.63 -2.05 12.31
N GLN A 69 3.57 -1.01 13.13
CA GLN A 69 3.61 -1.10 14.58
C GLN A 69 2.24 -0.74 15.13
N LEU A 70 1.73 -1.57 16.04
CA LEU A 70 0.51 -1.29 16.78
C LEU A 70 0.88 -1.05 18.24
N SER A 71 0.43 0.08 18.78
CA SER A 71 0.61 0.45 20.17
C SER A 71 -0.72 0.68 20.86
N GLU A 72 -0.84 0.23 22.11
CA GLU A 72 -1.98 0.45 23.01
C GLU A 72 -1.51 1.30 24.19
N ASN A 73 -2.18 2.43 24.45
CA ASN A 73 -1.88 3.36 25.55
C ASN A 73 -0.38 3.75 25.62
N GLY A 74 0.25 3.89 24.45
CA GLY A 74 1.67 4.22 24.32
C GLY A 74 2.65 3.04 24.41
N LYS A 75 2.18 1.82 24.74
CA LYS A 75 3.01 0.60 24.74
C LYS A 75 2.89 -0.14 23.41
N LEU A 76 4.02 -0.53 22.82
CA LEU A 76 4.03 -1.37 21.63
C LEU A 76 3.50 -2.77 21.98
N ILE A 77 2.50 -3.23 21.23
CA ILE A 77 1.86 -4.53 21.47
C ILE A 77 2.11 -5.53 20.34
N ASP A 78 2.25 -5.06 19.10
CA ASP A 78 2.55 -5.93 17.97
C ASP A 78 3.33 -5.16 16.89
N THR A 79 4.15 -5.88 16.13
CA THR A 79 4.90 -5.37 14.99
C THR A 79 4.89 -6.39 13.87
N LYS A 80 4.50 -5.95 12.66
CA LYS A 80 4.50 -6.77 11.46
C LYS A 80 5.32 -6.12 10.36
N ALA A 81 6.28 -6.87 9.84
CA ALA A 81 7.08 -6.49 8.68
C ALA A 81 6.53 -7.22 7.46
N ILE A 82 6.19 -6.48 6.40
CA ILE A 82 5.59 -7.03 5.20
C ILE A 82 6.46 -6.64 4.01
N GLU A 83 6.96 -7.63 3.29
CA GLU A 83 7.69 -7.39 2.05
C GLU A 83 6.72 -7.08 0.91
N ILE A 84 6.94 -5.94 0.23
CA ILE A 84 6.18 -5.59 -0.96
C ILE A 84 6.82 -6.29 -2.16
N ASN A 85 6.12 -7.28 -2.71
CA ASN A 85 6.63 -8.05 -3.84
C ASN A 85 6.80 -7.18 -5.12
N LYS A 86 7.99 -7.25 -5.73
CA LYS A 86 8.48 -6.36 -6.81
C LYS A 86 7.83 -6.58 -8.19
N LYS A 87 7.09 -7.68 -8.40
CA LYS A 87 6.73 -8.15 -9.76
C LYS A 87 5.91 -7.14 -10.58
N GLN A 88 5.18 -6.22 -9.93
CA GLN A 88 4.27 -5.32 -10.63
C GLN A 88 4.92 -4.25 -11.50
N HIS A 89 6.14 -3.79 -11.16
CA HIS A 89 6.83 -2.78 -11.99
C HIS A 89 7.38 -3.37 -13.29
N ILE A 90 7.79 -4.64 -13.27
CA ILE A 90 8.30 -5.34 -14.46
C ILE A 90 7.18 -5.51 -15.50
N TYR A 91 5.96 -5.85 -15.07
CA TYR A 91 4.81 -5.95 -15.98
C TYR A 91 4.46 -4.60 -16.63
N TRP A 92 4.52 -3.49 -15.88
CA TRP A 92 4.28 -2.16 -16.45
C TRP A 92 5.37 -1.74 -17.44
N MET A 93 6.62 -2.06 -17.15
CA MET A 93 7.73 -1.78 -18.07
C MET A 93 7.61 -2.60 -19.36
N ALA A 94 7.29 -3.89 -19.25
CA ALA A 94 7.03 -4.76 -20.40
C ALA A 94 5.83 -4.28 -21.23
N PHE A 95 4.72 -3.91 -20.56
CA PHE A 95 3.54 -3.38 -21.24
C PHE A 95 3.85 -2.08 -21.99
N GLY A 96 4.59 -1.16 -21.38
CA GLY A 96 5.01 0.09 -22.02
C GLY A 96 5.87 -0.15 -23.27
N ILE A 97 6.80 -1.11 -23.22
CA ILE A 97 7.63 -1.48 -24.37
C ILE A 97 6.77 -2.07 -25.49
N CYS A 98 5.85 -3.00 -25.19
CA CYS A 98 4.97 -3.61 -26.18
C CYS A 98 4.06 -2.58 -26.87
N VAL A 99 3.45 -1.67 -26.09
CA VAL A 99 2.61 -0.60 -26.64
C VAL A 99 3.41 0.37 -27.50
N GLY A 100 4.62 0.73 -27.07
CA GLY A 100 5.51 1.61 -27.82
C GLY A 100 5.91 1.03 -29.18
N LEU A 101 6.31 -0.25 -29.23
CA LEU A 101 6.70 -0.93 -30.47
C LEU A 101 5.51 -1.06 -31.43
N LEU A 102 4.36 -1.54 -30.95
CA LEU A 102 3.14 -1.66 -31.76
C LEU A 102 2.67 -0.30 -32.29
N GLY A 103 2.73 0.75 -31.46
CA GLY A 103 2.36 2.10 -31.85
C GLY A 103 3.29 2.67 -32.93
N PHE A 104 4.59 2.41 -32.84
CA PHE A 104 5.56 2.82 -33.86
C PHE A 104 5.30 2.15 -35.21
N GLU A 105 5.03 0.84 -35.20
CA GLU A 105 4.79 0.05 -36.41
C GLU A 105 3.47 0.44 -37.10
N LEU A 106 2.40 0.65 -36.33
CA LEU A 106 1.14 1.19 -36.83
C LEU A 106 1.27 2.62 -37.37
N GLY A 107 2.03 3.47 -36.68
CA GLY A 107 2.31 4.84 -37.13
C GLY A 107 3.06 4.87 -38.47
N LYS A 108 4.01 3.95 -38.65
CA LYS A 108 4.75 3.81 -39.91
C LYS A 108 3.84 3.36 -41.06
N LEU A 109 2.99 2.36 -40.85
CA LEU A 109 2.00 1.89 -41.83
C LEU A 109 1.01 2.99 -42.24
N LEU A 110 0.56 3.82 -41.29
CA LEU A 110 -0.33 4.94 -41.58
C LEU A 110 0.38 6.03 -42.41
N LEU A 111 1.64 6.33 -42.12
CA LEU A 111 2.43 7.29 -42.90
C LEU A 111 2.71 6.80 -44.34
N GLU A 112 3.01 5.51 -44.51
CA GLU A 112 3.21 4.90 -45.83
C GLU A 112 1.94 4.84 -46.69
N ASN A 113 0.76 4.87 -46.08
CA ASN A 113 -0.52 4.79 -46.80
C ASN A 113 -1.17 6.17 -47.05
N ILE A 114 -0.58 7.24 -46.52
CA ILE A 114 -1.03 8.65 -46.68
C ILE A 114 -0.12 9.42 -47.66
N GLY A 115 1.09 8.93 -47.95
CA GLY A 115 2.01 9.47 -48.97
C GLY A 115 1.87 8.75 -50.31
#